data_AF-A0A3D3THQ2-F1
#
_entry.id   AF-A0A3D3THQ2-F1
#
_cell.length_a   1.000
_cell.length_b   1.000
_cell.length_c   1.000
_cell.angle_alpha   90.00
_cell.angle_beta   90.00
_cell.angle_gamma   90.00
#
_symmetry.space_group_name_H-M   'P 1'
#
loop_
_entity.id
_entity.type
_entity.pdbx_description
1 polymer ?
#
loop_
_entity_poly.entity_id
_entity_poly.type
_entity_poly.pdbx_seq_one_letter_code
_entity_poly.pdbx_strand_id
1 'polypeptide(L)'
;LAPDYTFDLTTQNKIRVKVLMPSFNDYTTDNGKEDWAPSAKLLPKLAIKLYDSSHPGPWNDGKVIEKVLTADQLDKWIELEFDFSEVADRTNYDQIVIQFGQEGHYGPGIFYFDDFTFSE
;
A
#
# COMPACT_ATOMS: atom_id res chain seq x y z
N LEU A 1 -8.95 -20.91 -0.68
CA LEU A 1 -8.73 -19.88 0.36
C LEU A 1 -9.18 -20.50 1.66
N ALA A 2 -8.31 -20.57 2.67
CA ALA A 2 -8.69 -21.00 4.01
C ALA A 2 -9.48 -19.83 4.64
N PRO A 3 -10.77 -19.99 4.96
CA PRO A 3 -11.61 -18.91 5.47
C PRO A 3 -11.13 -18.32 6.81
N ASP A 4 -10.25 -19.03 7.50
CA ASP A 4 -9.82 -18.74 8.87
C ASP A 4 -8.31 -18.43 8.97
N TYR A 5 -7.65 -18.12 7.84
CA TYR A 5 -6.23 -17.79 7.87
C TYR A 5 -6.02 -16.33 8.25
N THR A 6 -5.44 -16.12 9.42
CA THR A 6 -4.84 -14.86 9.84
C THR A 6 -3.33 -14.91 9.67
N PHE A 7 -2.70 -13.77 9.46
CA PHE A 7 -1.25 -13.68 9.34
C PHE A 7 -0.55 -13.99 10.67
N ASP A 8 0.55 -14.73 10.63
CA ASP A 8 1.44 -14.86 11.78
C ASP A 8 2.51 -13.76 11.71
N LEU A 9 2.19 -12.58 12.25
CA LEU A 9 3.10 -11.43 12.17
C LEU A 9 4.32 -11.56 13.10
N THR A 10 4.40 -12.61 13.93
CA THR A 10 5.61 -12.88 14.72
C THR A 10 6.77 -13.31 13.82
N THR A 11 6.47 -13.96 12.70
CA THR A 11 7.44 -14.40 11.68
C THR A 11 7.24 -13.69 10.33
N GLN A 12 5.99 -13.37 9.95
CA GLN A 12 5.60 -12.77 8.68
C GLN A 12 5.29 -11.27 8.86
N ASN A 13 6.27 -10.44 9.22
CA ASN A 13 6.06 -8.99 9.43
C ASN A 13 6.70 -8.10 8.37
N LYS A 14 7.27 -8.68 7.30
CA LYS A 14 7.87 -7.91 6.22
C LYS A 14 7.23 -8.24 4.89
N ILE A 15 6.78 -7.20 4.21
CA ILE A 15 6.31 -7.30 2.83
C ILE A 15 7.39 -6.70 1.93
N ARG A 16 7.80 -7.44 0.90
CA ARG A 16 8.63 -6.90 -0.18
C ARG A 16 7.88 -6.95 -1.50
N VAL A 17 8.02 -5.91 -2.29
CA VAL A 17 7.39 -5.81 -3.61
C VAL A 17 8.26 -4.96 -4.52
N LYS A 18 8.39 -5.38 -5.78
CA LYS A 18 8.96 -4.51 -6.81
C LYS A 18 7.87 -3.69 -7.44
N VAL A 19 8.12 -2.40 -7.62
CA VAL A 19 7.21 -1.49 -8.31
C VAL A 19 7.93 -0.73 -9.40
N LEU A 20 7.19 -0.43 -10.47
CA LEU A 20 7.58 0.55 -11.47
C LEU A 20 6.48 1.59 -11.56
N MET A 21 6.86 2.84 -11.28
CA MET A 21 5.98 4.00 -11.39
C MET A 21 6.48 4.86 -12.55
N PRO A 22 5.74 4.91 -13.68
CA PRO A 22 6.15 5.71 -14.82
C PRO A 22 6.11 7.21 -14.51
N SER A 23 7.08 7.95 -15.02
CA SER A 23 7.10 9.42 -14.97
C SER A 23 6.11 10.06 -15.94
N PHE A 24 5.57 9.30 -16.91
CA PHE A 24 4.53 9.80 -17.82
C PHE A 24 3.17 9.99 -17.13
N ASN A 25 2.94 9.43 -15.95
CA ASN A 25 1.75 9.71 -15.16
C ASN A 25 1.74 11.21 -14.77
N ASP A 26 0.56 11.80 -14.70
CA ASP A 26 0.42 13.18 -14.26
C ASP A 26 0.35 13.28 -12.73
N TYR A 27 1.49 13.54 -12.11
CA TYR A 27 1.61 13.77 -10.66
C TYR A 27 1.44 15.26 -10.26
N THR A 28 1.06 16.13 -11.20
CA THR A 28 1.08 17.59 -10.99
C THR A 28 -0.30 18.20 -10.94
N THR A 29 -1.24 17.67 -11.74
CA THR A 29 -2.62 18.16 -11.82
C THR A 29 -3.42 17.80 -10.57
N ASP A 30 -4.15 18.78 -10.04
CA ASP A 30 -5.20 18.54 -9.06
C ASP A 30 -6.42 17.95 -9.77
N ASN A 31 -6.74 16.70 -9.50
CA ASN A 31 -7.81 15.95 -10.17
C ASN A 31 -9.15 16.04 -9.41
N GLY A 32 -9.26 16.92 -8.43
CA GLY A 32 -10.30 16.83 -7.41
C GLY A 32 -10.08 15.65 -6.46
N LYS A 33 -10.79 15.68 -5.34
CA LYS A 33 -10.68 14.70 -4.26
C LYS A 33 -11.93 14.67 -3.40
N GLU A 34 -12.03 13.62 -2.59
CA GLU A 34 -12.91 13.59 -1.43
C GLU A 34 -12.48 14.64 -0.40
N ASP A 35 -13.43 15.20 0.37
CA ASP A 35 -13.15 16.27 1.35
C ASP A 35 -12.10 15.88 2.40
N TRP A 36 -12.09 14.59 2.79
CA TRP A 36 -11.18 14.03 3.78
C TRP A 36 -9.81 13.64 3.22
N ALA A 37 -9.65 13.57 1.89
CA ALA A 37 -8.41 13.12 1.29
C ALA A 37 -7.31 14.19 1.47
N PRO A 38 -6.04 13.81 1.74
CA PRO A 38 -5.00 14.78 2.04
C PRO A 38 -4.50 15.54 0.80
N SER A 39 -4.69 15.01 -0.41
CA SER A 39 -4.21 15.59 -1.67
C SER A 39 -5.19 15.32 -2.80
N ALA A 40 -5.28 16.25 -3.76
CA ALA A 40 -6.05 16.08 -5.01
C ALA A 40 -5.19 15.55 -6.16
N LYS A 41 -3.89 15.38 -5.92
CA LYS A 41 -2.93 14.90 -6.91
C LYS A 41 -2.75 13.39 -6.78
N LEU A 42 -2.61 12.74 -7.94
CA LEU A 42 -1.91 11.47 -8.02
C LEU A 42 -0.47 11.68 -7.50
N LEU A 43 0.04 10.75 -6.71
CA LEU A 43 1.41 10.75 -6.20
C LEU A 43 2.12 9.46 -6.63
N PRO A 44 3.45 9.47 -6.81
CA PRO A 44 4.25 8.25 -6.98
C PRO A 44 4.39 7.55 -5.61
N LYS A 45 3.27 7.07 -5.08
CA LYS A 45 3.14 6.51 -3.73
C LYS A 45 2.55 5.10 -3.80
N LEU A 46 3.08 4.22 -2.95
CA LEU A 46 2.49 2.92 -2.62
C LEU A 46 2.17 2.89 -1.11
N ALA A 47 0.94 2.55 -0.77
CA ALA A 47 0.54 2.18 0.57
C ALA A 47 0.26 0.68 0.64
N ILE A 48 0.82 0.02 1.65
CA ILE A 48 0.47 -1.34 2.04
C ILE A 48 -0.30 -1.25 3.35
N LYS A 49 -1.48 -1.87 3.40
CA LYS A 49 -2.36 -1.89 4.57
C LYS A 49 -2.62 -3.32 5.01
N LEU A 50 -2.51 -3.60 6.31
CA LEU A 50 -2.94 -4.86 6.92
C LEU A 50 -4.27 -4.63 7.65
N TYR A 51 -5.28 -5.40 7.28
CA TYR A 51 -6.66 -5.27 7.75
C TYR A 51 -7.19 -6.60 8.28
N ASP A 52 -8.14 -6.47 9.21
CA ASP A 52 -9.05 -7.54 9.65
C ASP A 52 -10.32 -7.42 8.80
N SER A 53 -10.51 -8.36 7.88
CA SER A 53 -11.62 -8.37 6.92
C SER A 53 -12.99 -8.63 7.59
N SER A 54 -12.99 -9.14 8.82
CA SER A 54 -14.21 -9.35 9.61
C SER A 54 -14.71 -8.08 10.30
N HIS A 55 -13.84 -7.08 10.46
CA HIS A 55 -14.20 -5.81 11.10
C HIS A 55 -15.11 -4.98 10.16
N PRO A 56 -16.23 -4.39 10.64
CA PRO A 56 -17.16 -3.64 9.78
C PRO A 56 -16.58 -2.34 9.19
N GLY A 57 -15.44 -1.88 9.72
CA GLY A 57 -14.65 -0.80 9.16
C GLY A 57 -13.17 -1.10 9.31
N PRO A 58 -12.58 -1.97 8.47
CA PRO A 58 -11.20 -2.43 8.64
C PRO A 58 -10.18 -1.30 8.60
N TRP A 59 -10.52 -0.20 7.92
CA TRP A 59 -9.70 1.01 7.85
C TRP A 59 -9.51 1.74 9.19
N ASN A 60 -10.33 1.48 10.21
CA ASN A 60 -10.24 2.17 11.51
C ASN A 60 -9.18 1.57 12.45
N ASP A 61 -8.87 0.28 12.30
CA ASP A 61 -7.97 -0.46 13.20
C ASP A 61 -6.87 -1.20 12.41
N GLY A 62 -6.70 -0.85 11.14
CA GLY A 62 -5.64 -1.39 10.30
C GLY A 62 -4.30 -0.72 10.51
N LYS A 63 -3.21 -1.43 10.16
CA LYS A 63 -1.88 -0.82 10.06
C LYS A 63 -1.61 -0.42 8.62
N VAL A 64 -1.24 0.84 8.41
CA VAL A 64 -0.88 1.41 7.11
C VAL A 64 0.58 1.84 7.12
N ILE A 65 1.32 1.48 6.08
CA ILE A 65 2.66 2.01 5.81
C ILE A 65 2.69 2.52 4.38
N GLU A 66 3.15 3.76 4.21
CA GLU A 66 3.22 4.43 2.91
C GLU A 66 4.68 4.71 2.53
N LYS A 67 5.00 4.54 1.24
CA LYS A 67 6.27 4.94 0.66
C LYS A 67 6.05 5.78 -0.59
N VAL A 68 6.75 6.90 -0.68
CA VAL A 68 6.74 7.80 -1.84
C VAL A 68 8.07 7.63 -2.57
N LEU A 69 8.01 7.39 -3.87
CA LEU A 69 9.20 7.33 -4.72
C LEU A 69 9.68 8.74 -5.03
N THR A 70 11.00 8.91 -5.03
CA THR A 70 11.65 10.13 -5.49
C THR A 70 11.69 10.19 -7.02
N ALA A 71 11.94 11.38 -7.59
CA ALA A 71 11.98 11.55 -9.04
C ALA A 71 13.03 10.66 -9.71
N ASP A 72 14.18 10.44 -9.07
CA ASP A 72 15.24 9.57 -9.56
C ASP A 72 14.89 8.08 -9.45
N GLN A 73 13.81 7.70 -8.75
CA GLN A 73 13.32 6.33 -8.63
C GLN A 73 12.26 5.94 -9.67
N LEU A 74 11.71 6.91 -10.42
CA LEU A 74 10.72 6.66 -11.46
C LEU A 74 11.32 5.94 -12.68
N ASP A 75 10.44 5.35 -13.50
CA ASP A 75 10.77 4.65 -14.76
C ASP A 75 11.69 3.42 -14.63
N LYS A 76 11.86 2.91 -13.42
CA LYS A 76 12.61 1.68 -13.16
C LYS A 76 11.94 0.85 -12.07
N TRP A 77 12.25 -0.43 -12.07
CA TRP A 77 11.85 -1.34 -11.01
C TRP A 77 12.60 -1.01 -9.72
N ILE A 78 11.86 -0.71 -8.66
CA ILE A 78 12.34 -0.45 -7.31
C ILE A 78 11.78 -1.50 -6.38
N GLU A 79 12.64 -2.17 -5.62
CA GLU A 79 12.20 -3.03 -4.52
C GLU A 79 11.92 -2.18 -3.27
N LEU A 80 10.73 -2.36 -2.70
CA LEU A 80 10.30 -1.71 -1.48
C LEU A 80 10.05 -2.76 -0.40
N GLU A 81 10.60 -2.54 0.79
CA GLU A 81 10.29 -3.31 2.00
C GLU A 81 9.35 -2.52 2.93
N PHE A 82 8.26 -3.12 3.40
CA PHE A 82 7.33 -2.56 4.37
C PHE A 82 7.43 -3.38 5.66
N ASP A 83 7.80 -2.75 6.76
CA ASP A 83 8.09 -3.39 8.04
C ASP A 83 6.92 -3.20 9.04
N PHE A 84 6.20 -4.28 9.29
CA PHE A 84 5.05 -4.36 10.19
C PHE A 84 5.43 -4.93 11.57
N SER A 85 6.71 -4.97 11.94
CA SER A 85 7.15 -5.51 13.23
C SER A 85 6.56 -4.77 14.45
N GLU A 86 6.16 -3.50 14.29
CA GLU A 86 5.44 -2.74 15.31
C GLU A 86 4.06 -3.31 15.68
N VAL A 87 3.50 -4.17 14.84
CA VAL A 87 2.20 -4.84 15.05
C VAL A 87 2.34 -6.36 15.05
N ALA A 88 3.53 -6.88 15.37
CA ALA A 88 3.82 -8.31 15.38
C ALA A 88 2.95 -9.12 16.37
N ASP A 89 2.33 -8.46 17.36
CA ASP A 89 1.42 -9.06 18.34
C ASP A 89 -0.05 -9.11 17.87
N ARG A 90 -0.37 -8.50 16.72
CA ARG A 90 -1.72 -8.55 16.13
C ARG A 90 -1.97 -9.93 15.52
N THR A 91 -3.10 -10.53 15.90
CA THR A 91 -3.49 -11.88 15.47
C THR A 91 -4.73 -11.90 14.59
N ASN A 92 -5.31 -10.74 14.28
CA ASN A 92 -6.60 -10.63 13.59
C ASN A 92 -6.51 -10.14 12.14
N TYR A 93 -5.33 -9.78 11.64
CA TYR A 93 -5.18 -9.37 10.24
C TYR A 93 -5.17 -10.57 9.30
N ASP A 94 -5.92 -10.47 8.22
CA ASP A 94 -6.14 -11.51 7.21
C ASP A 94 -6.17 -10.94 5.77
N GLN A 95 -6.12 -9.61 5.63
CA GLN A 95 -6.17 -8.91 4.35
C GLN A 95 -4.97 -7.97 4.16
N ILE A 96 -4.39 -8.04 2.96
CA ILE A 96 -3.39 -7.08 2.48
C ILE A 96 -4.05 -6.20 1.42
N VAL A 97 -4.02 -4.88 1.61
CA VAL A 97 -4.44 -3.90 0.61
C VAL A 97 -3.20 -3.23 0.02
N ILE A 98 -3.10 -3.27 -1.30
CA ILE A 98 -2.07 -2.56 -2.08
C ILE A 98 -2.75 -1.37 -2.76
N GLN A 99 -2.38 -0.16 -2.38
CA GLN A 99 -2.97 1.07 -2.89
C GLN A 99 -1.91 1.97 -3.51
N PHE A 100 -2.05 2.23 -4.81
CA PHE A 100 -1.22 3.17 -5.54
C PHE A 100 -1.83 4.56 -5.54
N GLY A 101 -0.98 5.58 -5.74
CA GLY A 101 -1.44 6.86 -6.24
C GLY A 101 -1.81 7.90 -5.20
N GLN A 102 -1.97 7.53 -3.92
CA GLN A 102 -2.65 8.29 -2.84
C GLN A 102 -4.14 7.96 -2.77
N GLU A 103 -4.70 8.01 -1.57
CA GLU A 103 -6.11 7.73 -1.32
C GLU A 103 -6.99 8.97 -1.55
N GLY A 104 -8.16 8.75 -2.18
CA GLY A 104 -9.28 9.69 -2.25
C GLY A 104 -9.17 10.81 -3.30
N HIS A 105 -8.21 10.75 -4.22
CA HIS A 105 -8.19 11.62 -5.40
C HIS A 105 -8.89 10.96 -6.60
N TYR A 106 -9.28 11.74 -7.60
CA TYR A 106 -9.94 11.21 -8.82
C TYR A 106 -9.01 11.06 -10.02
N GLY A 107 -7.71 11.38 -9.85
CA GLY A 107 -6.72 11.28 -10.92
C GLY A 107 -6.42 9.84 -11.34
N PRO A 108 -6.33 9.54 -12.66
CA PRO A 108 -5.92 8.24 -13.14
C PRO A 108 -4.39 8.10 -13.16
N GLY A 109 -3.89 6.86 -13.04
CA GLY A 109 -2.48 6.55 -13.20
C GLY A 109 -2.27 5.10 -13.61
N ILE A 110 -1.15 4.83 -14.28
CA ILE A 110 -0.72 3.47 -14.61
C ILE A 110 0.46 3.11 -13.71
N PHE A 111 0.36 1.98 -13.01
CA PHE A 111 1.38 1.49 -12.12
C PHE A 111 1.62 0.01 -12.37
N TYR A 112 2.82 -0.46 -12.07
CA TYR A 112 3.18 -1.87 -12.20
C TYR A 112 3.76 -2.36 -10.88
N PHE A 113 3.47 -3.61 -10.56
CA PHE A 113 4.09 -4.32 -9.45
C PHE A 113 4.40 -5.75 -9.85
N ASP A 114 5.43 -6.32 -9.21
CA ASP A 114 5.85 -7.70 -9.38
C ASP A 114 6.61 -8.18 -8.13
N ASP A 115 6.95 -9.47 -8.07
CA ASP A 115 7.76 -10.08 -7.02
C ASP A 115 7.23 -9.77 -5.59
N PHE A 116 5.90 -9.79 -5.43
CA PHE A 116 5.28 -9.61 -4.12
C PHE A 116 5.60 -10.82 -3.23
N THR A 117 6.20 -10.55 -2.07
CA THR A 117 6.50 -11.56 -1.05
C THR A 117 6.00 -11.12 0.30
N PHE A 118 5.34 -12.05 0.97
CA PHE A 118 4.92 -11.95 2.35
C PHE A 118 5.16 -13.32 2.98
N SER A 119 6.34 -13.47 3.57
CA SER A 119 6.82 -14.75 4.08
C SER A 119 7.64 -14.54 5.34
N GLU A 120 7.93 -15.66 6.01
CA GLU A 120 8.98 -15.77 7.02
C GLU A 120 10.37 -15.45 6.43
#